data_AF-A0A0F9F8X9-F1
#
_entry.id   AF-A0A0F9F8X9-F1
#
_cell.length_a   1.000
_cell.length_b   1.000
_cell.length_c   1.000
_cell.angle_alpha   90.00
_cell.angle_beta   90.00
_cell.angle_gamma   90.00
#
_symmetry.space_group_name_H-M   'P 1'
#
loop_
_entity.id
_entity.type
_entity.pdbx_description
1 polymer ?
#
loop_
_entity_poly.entity_id
_entity_poly.type
_entity_poly.pdbx_seq_one_letter_code
_entity_poly.pdbx_strand_id
1 'polypeptide(L)'
;DGTEQNVYINNAPAGVYKPLWFNINFTNHTVTEAVTIRVYYRTVDGGGWVQDDSQAFVGVPVNLLISVELKPNRFGCRVTVEKTAGTNRAYVWEVFYEV
;
A
#
# COMPACT_ATOMS: atom_id res chain seq x y z
N ASP A 1 -12.28 7.46 -8.46
CA ASP A 1 -13.38 7.40 -7.49
C ASP A 1 -12.76 7.49 -6.10
N GLY A 2 -13.56 7.65 -5.04
CA GLY A 2 -13.06 7.60 -3.67
C GLY A 2 -13.01 6.19 -3.10
N THR A 3 -12.93 5.15 -3.95
CA THR A 3 -12.89 3.77 -3.48
C THR A 3 -11.45 3.36 -3.17
N GLU A 4 -11.29 2.47 -2.22
CA GLU A 4 -10.01 1.85 -1.90
C GLU A 4 -9.57 0.95 -3.07
N GLN A 5 -8.38 1.22 -3.61
CA GLN A 5 -7.83 0.49 -4.76
C GLN A 5 -6.58 -0.28 -4.35
N ASN A 6 -6.46 -1.52 -4.85
CA ASN A 6 -5.24 -2.30 -4.66
C ASN A 6 -4.13 -1.70 -5.51
N VAL A 7 -3.06 -1.26 -4.87
CA VAL A 7 -1.84 -0.83 -5.56
C VAL A 7 -0.90 -2.00 -5.71
N TYR A 8 -0.76 -2.80 -4.66
CA TYR A 8 0.04 -4.01 -4.66
C TYR A 8 -0.70 -5.15 -3.97
N ILE A 9 -0.59 -6.36 -4.52
CA ILE A 9 -1.12 -7.58 -3.91
C ILE A 9 -0.22 -8.77 -4.26
N ASN A 10 0.20 -9.51 -3.24
CA ASN A 10 0.66 -10.87 -3.39
C ASN A 10 -0.40 -11.79 -2.80
N ASN A 11 -1.20 -12.38 -3.69
CA ASN A 11 -2.36 -13.18 -3.34
C ASN A 11 -2.00 -14.67 -3.37
N ALA A 12 -2.09 -15.35 -2.21
CA ALA A 12 -1.79 -16.77 -2.05
C ALA A 12 -0.37 -17.17 -2.52
N PRO A 13 0.67 -16.72 -1.81
CA PRO A 13 2.05 -17.07 -2.14
C PRO A 13 2.31 -18.57 -1.92
N ALA A 14 3.20 -19.15 -2.73
CA ALA A 14 3.53 -20.58 -2.66
C ALA A 14 4.26 -21.00 -1.36
N GLY A 15 4.75 -20.03 -0.58
CA GLY A 15 5.46 -20.25 0.67
C GLY A 15 5.55 -18.97 1.50
N VAL A 16 6.33 -19.01 2.59
CA VAL A 16 6.66 -17.79 3.32
C VAL A 16 7.52 -16.93 2.41
N TYR A 17 7.10 -15.70 2.17
CA TYR A 17 7.85 -14.69 1.43
C TYR A 17 8.09 -13.50 2.34
N LYS A 18 9.17 -12.77 2.06
CA LYS A 18 9.61 -11.65 2.88
C LYS A 18 9.62 -10.37 2.06
N PRO A 19 8.45 -9.72 1.90
CA PRO A 19 8.42 -8.36 1.40
C PRO A 19 9.04 -7.47 2.48
N LEU A 20 9.93 -6.57 2.10
CA LEU A 20 10.63 -5.68 3.04
C LEU A 20 10.03 -4.28 3.02
N TRP A 21 9.89 -3.72 1.82
CA TRP A 21 9.49 -2.33 1.64
C TRP A 21 8.54 -2.20 0.46
N PHE A 22 7.46 -1.45 0.67
CA PHE A 22 6.64 -0.88 -0.38
C PHE A 22 6.99 0.61 -0.49
N ASN A 23 7.42 1.04 -1.68
CA ASN A 23 7.73 2.43 -1.96
C ASN A 23 6.73 3.00 -2.96
N ILE A 24 6.29 4.22 -2.73
CA ILE A 24 5.37 4.94 -3.62
C ILE A 24 5.78 6.40 -3.77
N ASN A 25 5.77 6.87 -5.01
CA ASN A 25 6.21 8.21 -5.38
C ASN A 25 5.02 9.17 -5.52
N PHE A 26 4.97 10.16 -4.63
CA PHE A 26 3.95 11.21 -4.52
C PHE A 26 4.29 12.48 -5.32
N THR A 27 5.22 12.45 -6.28
CA THR A 27 5.56 13.62 -7.13
C THR A 27 4.34 14.21 -7.84
N ASN A 28 3.34 13.38 -8.18
CA ASN A 28 2.10 13.82 -8.82
C ASN A 28 1.03 14.33 -7.84
N HIS A 29 1.29 14.28 -6.52
CA HIS A 29 0.36 14.69 -5.47
C HIS A 29 0.36 16.21 -5.31
N THR A 30 -0.80 16.78 -5.04
CA THR A 30 -1.00 18.23 -4.93
C THR A 30 -1.63 18.64 -3.59
N VAL A 31 -1.54 19.92 -3.26
CA VAL A 31 -2.02 20.50 -1.99
C VAL A 31 -3.51 20.26 -1.71
N THR A 32 -4.33 20.09 -2.74
CA THR A 32 -5.78 19.88 -2.61
C THR A 32 -6.19 18.41 -2.48
N GLU A 33 -5.24 17.48 -2.45
CA GLU A 33 -5.49 16.05 -2.44
C GLU A 33 -5.30 15.45 -1.05
N ALA A 34 -6.03 14.38 -0.79
CA ALA A 34 -5.84 13.55 0.39
C ALA A 34 -6.00 12.07 0.02
N VAL A 35 -5.07 11.25 0.48
CA VAL A 35 -5.08 9.80 0.26
C VAL A 35 -4.73 9.05 1.55
N THR A 36 -5.22 7.82 1.68
CA THR A 36 -4.88 6.92 2.77
C THR A 36 -4.26 5.66 2.19
N ILE A 37 -3.03 5.35 2.61
CA ILE A 37 -2.37 4.08 2.33
C ILE A 37 -2.71 3.10 3.44
N ARG A 38 -3.10 1.87 3.09
CA ARG A 38 -3.38 0.81 4.07
C ARG A 38 -2.68 -0.48 3.70
N VAL A 39 -2.19 -1.18 4.72
CA VAL A 39 -1.55 -2.49 4.61
C VAL A 39 -2.47 -3.54 5.20
N TYR A 40 -2.66 -4.62 4.46
CA TYR A 40 -3.46 -5.77 4.85
C TYR A 40 -2.65 -7.06 4.76
N TYR A 41 -2.96 -7.99 5.65
CA TYR A 41 -2.44 -9.35 5.62
C TYR A 41 -3.55 -10.38 5.72
N ARG A 42 -3.24 -11.60 5.29
CA ARG A 42 -3.99 -12.80 5.67
C ARG A 42 -3.26 -13.56 6.76
N THR A 43 -4.02 -14.17 7.64
CA THR A 43 -3.54 -15.04 8.72
C THR A 43 -3.82 -16.52 8.46
N VAL A 44 -4.63 -16.83 7.46
CA VAL A 44 -4.97 -18.18 7.01
C VAL A 44 -5.14 -18.20 5.49
N ASP A 45 -4.93 -19.37 4.87
CA ASP A 45 -5.12 -19.55 3.43
C ASP A 45 -6.59 -19.31 3.03
N GLY A 46 -6.80 -18.57 1.94
CA GLY A 46 -8.13 -18.12 1.50
C GLY A 46 -8.87 -17.19 2.47
N GLY A 47 -8.26 -16.77 3.59
CA GLY A 47 -8.89 -15.96 4.62
C GLY A 47 -9.23 -14.52 4.20
N GLY A 48 -9.95 -13.83 5.07
CA GLY A 48 -10.22 -12.39 4.92
C GLY A 48 -8.94 -11.54 5.04
N TRP A 49 -8.96 -10.37 4.40
CA TRP A 49 -7.91 -9.36 4.57
C TRP A 49 -8.11 -8.63 5.90
N VAL A 50 -7.07 -8.64 6.74
CA VAL A 50 -7.06 -7.92 8.02
C VAL A 50 -6.10 -6.74 7.89
N GLN A 51 -6.58 -5.53 8.21
CA GLN A 51 -5.76 -4.33 8.21
C GLN A 51 -4.74 -4.40 9.34
N ASP A 52 -3.47 -4.14 9.03
CA ASP A 52 -2.38 -4.05 10.00
C ASP A 52 -1.97 -2.60 10.24
N ASP A 53 -1.86 -1.79 9.18
CA ASP A 53 -1.47 -0.39 9.27
C ASP A 53 -2.27 0.50 8.30
N SER A 54 -2.35 1.80 8.64
CA SER A 54 -3.05 2.82 7.87
C SER A 54 -2.42 4.19 8.11
N GLN A 55 -2.02 4.86 7.04
CA GLN A 55 -1.43 6.19 7.08
C GLN A 55 -2.14 7.14 6.11
N ALA A 56 -2.59 8.29 6.62
CA ALA A 56 -3.19 9.34 5.83
C ALA A 56 -2.16 10.40 5.42
N PHE A 57 -2.26 10.86 4.18
CA PHE A 57 -1.47 11.94 3.60
C PHE A 57 -2.43 13.02 3.09
N VAL A 58 -2.25 14.24 3.58
CA VAL A 58 -3.07 15.39 3.23
C VAL A 58 -2.16 16.49 2.70
N GLY A 59 -2.46 16.96 1.49
CA GLY A 59 -1.60 17.89 0.77
C GLY A 59 -0.24 17.27 0.43
N VAL A 60 0.68 18.10 -0.05
CA VAL A 60 2.00 17.64 -0.52
C VAL A 60 2.84 17.16 0.68
N PRO A 61 3.22 15.87 0.75
CA PRO A 61 4.11 15.39 1.80
C PRO A 61 5.48 16.06 1.71
N VAL A 62 6.15 16.23 2.86
CA VAL A 62 7.51 16.81 2.90
C VAL A 62 8.49 15.95 2.09
N ASN A 63 8.39 14.62 2.26
CA ASN A 63 9.15 13.65 1.48
C ASN A 63 8.21 13.01 0.46
N LEU A 64 8.54 13.14 -0.83
CA LEU A 64 7.68 12.64 -1.90
C LEU A 64 7.80 11.12 -2.10
N LEU A 65 8.89 10.49 -1.63
CA LEU A 65 8.99 9.04 -1.60
C LEU A 65 8.50 8.55 -0.24
N ILE A 66 7.37 7.85 -0.24
CA ILE A 66 6.82 7.22 0.96
C ILE A 66 7.22 5.76 0.94
N SER A 67 7.80 5.30 2.05
CA SER A 67 8.21 3.92 2.26
C SER A 67 7.41 3.32 3.41
N VAL A 68 6.82 2.15 3.17
CA VAL A 68 6.05 1.38 4.15
C VAL A 68 6.74 0.04 4.35
N GLU A 69 7.08 -0.27 5.60
CA GLU A 69 7.67 -1.56 5.94
C GLU A 69 6.63 -2.67 5.82
N LEU A 70 7.02 -3.78 5.19
CA LEU A 70 6.18 -4.95 5.05
C LEU A 70 6.74 -6.10 5.91
N LYS A 71 5.83 -6.94 6.40
CA LYS A 71 6.15 -8.07 7.27
C LYS A 71 6.22 -9.35 6.45
N PRO A 72 7.10 -10.31 6.81
CA PRO A 72 7.06 -11.66 6.27
C PRO A 72 5.66 -12.25 6.42
N ASN A 73 5.15 -12.89 5.37
CA ASN A 73 3.83 -13.48 5.39
C ASN A 73 3.78 -14.77 4.58
N ARG A 74 2.85 -15.67 4.92
CA ARG A 74 2.63 -16.95 4.24
C ARG A 74 1.37 -16.98 3.38
N PHE A 75 0.36 -16.17 3.71
CA PHE A 75 -1.00 -16.27 3.19
C PHE A 75 -1.41 -15.12 2.27
N GLY A 76 -0.61 -14.05 2.24
CA GLY A 76 -0.74 -12.91 1.36
C GLY A 76 -0.65 -11.57 2.09
N CYS A 77 -0.26 -10.56 1.33
CA CYS A 77 -0.21 -9.16 1.75
C CYS A 77 -0.74 -8.28 0.62
N ARG A 78 -1.29 -7.12 0.99
CA ARG A 78 -1.90 -6.19 0.07
C ARG A 78 -1.71 -4.78 0.57
N VAL A 79 -1.29 -3.89 -0.31
CA VAL A 79 -1.23 -2.45 -0.05
C VAL A 79 -2.25 -1.76 -0.93
N THR A 80 -3.05 -0.90 -0.30
CA THR A 80 -4.12 -0.17 -0.98
C THR A 80 -3.94 1.32 -0.81
N VAL A 81 -4.53 2.07 -1.74
CA VAL A 81 -4.67 3.52 -1.67
C VAL A 81 -6.14 3.86 -1.82
N GLU A 82 -6.68 4.61 -0.87
CA GLU A 82 -7.99 5.25 -0.96
C GLU A 82 -7.80 6.74 -1.14
N LYS A 83 -8.52 7.35 -2.07
CA LYS A 83 -8.55 8.80 -2.22
C LYS A 83 -9.71 9.37 -1.40
N THR A 84 -9.39 10.20 -0.42
CA THR A 84 -10.38 10.85 0.46
C THR A 84 -10.71 12.28 0.03
N ALA A 85 -9.83 12.94 -0.75
CA ALA A 85 -10.12 14.24 -1.38
C ALA A 85 -9.31 14.45 -2.68
N GLY A 86 -9.84 15.30 -3.57
CA GLY A 86 -9.15 15.76 -4.77
C GLY A 86 -9.25 14.85 -6.01
N THR A 87 -8.27 14.93 -6.91
CA THR A 87 -8.27 14.26 -8.22
C THR A 87 -7.57 12.90 -8.17
N ASN A 88 -7.96 11.97 -9.04
CA ASN A 88 -7.25 10.69 -9.18
C ASN A 88 -5.86 10.94 -9.78
N ARG A 89 -4.81 10.39 -9.15
CA ARG A 89 -3.44 10.44 -9.65
C ARG A 89 -2.90 9.04 -9.88
N ALA A 90 -2.08 8.90 -10.91
CA ALA A 90 -1.25 7.73 -11.08
C ALA A 90 0.04 7.94 -10.28
N TYR A 91 0.28 7.08 -9.29
CA TYR A 91 1.53 7.03 -8.54
C TYR A 91 2.36 5.86 -9.03
N VAL A 92 3.66 6.09 -9.18
CA VAL A 92 4.63 5.02 -9.47
C VAL A 92 5.02 4.37 -8.15
N TRP A 93 5.09 3.04 -8.12
CA TRP A 93 5.39 2.28 -6.92
C TRP A 93 6.26 1.05 -7.25
N GLU A 94 6.94 0.55 -6.23
CA GLU A 94 7.75 -0.68 -6.28
C GLU A 94 7.68 -1.43 -4.95
N VAL A 95 8.01 -2.72 -4.96
CA VAL A 95 8.12 -3.55 -3.77
C VAL A 95 9.45 -4.30 -3.79
N PHE A 96 10.16 -4.27 -2.67
CA PHE A 96 11.38 -5.03 -2.46
C PHE A 96 11.10 -6.32 -1.70
N TYR A 97 11.77 -7.39 -2.12
CA TYR A 97 11.68 -8.71 -1.51
C TYR A 97 13.08 -9.21 -1.18
N GLU A 98 13.19 -9.97 -0.09
CA GLU A 98 14.36 -10.83 0.15
C GLU A 98 14.14 -12.15 -0.60
N VAL A 99 15.12 -12.55 -1.42
CA VAL A 99 15.11 -13.77 -2.25
C VAL A 99 16.01 -14.82 -1.64
#